data_AF-A0A2P2DFY1-F1
#
_entry.id   AF-A0A2P2DFY1-F1
#
_cell.length_a   1.000
_cell.length_b   1.000
_cell.length_c   1.000
_cell.angle_alpha   90.00
_cell.angle_beta   90.00
_cell.angle_gamma   90.00
#
_symmetry.space_group_name_H-M   'P 1'
#
loop_
_entity.id
_entity.type
_entity.pdbx_description
1 polymer ?
#
loop_
_entity_poly.entity_id
_entity_poly.type
_entity_poly.pdbx_seq_one_letter_code
_entity_poly.pdbx_strand_id
1 'polypeptide(L)'
;MSAITDFFQKIQNQIVEIQTTINQIKTSWENFQKFWDLFFTLVPWEVLLLLIFSVILLSIFNSISPSTPKANLTVSVVLLSALWLYFWGLFAKEVSYSKVIIASLYILVPLHAIGMGQWLYGIGKRVYWKKRRIAPKQWDAALHQVSLDYHELMGKAHGFHNVIQENRESIQKEIERLEQSLQGMKGLLLQRKSVATENKDTNG
;
A
#
# COMPACT_ATOMS: atom_id res chain seq x y z
N MET A 1 -61.06 -35.21 -20.15
CA MET A 1 -60.68 -33.88 -20.66
C MET A 1 -59.66 -33.13 -19.79
N SER A 2 -59.13 -33.68 -18.68
CA SER A 2 -58.18 -32.90 -17.84
C SER A 2 -56.72 -33.00 -18.29
N ALA A 3 -56.24 -34.18 -18.68
CA ALA A 3 -54.80 -34.39 -18.99
C ALA A 3 -54.26 -33.53 -20.14
N ILE A 4 -55.10 -33.22 -21.16
CA ILE A 4 -54.71 -32.36 -22.29
C ILE A 4 -54.64 -30.89 -21.83
N THR A 5 -55.61 -30.45 -21.03
CA THR A 5 -55.61 -29.09 -20.46
C THR A 5 -54.45 -28.88 -19.49
N ASP A 6 -54.15 -29.86 -18.65
CA ASP A 6 -53.00 -29.85 -17.73
C ASP A 6 -51.66 -29.82 -18.51
N PHE A 7 -51.58 -30.53 -19.63
CA PHE A 7 -50.42 -30.50 -20.53
C PHE A 7 -50.25 -29.13 -21.21
N PHE A 8 -51.33 -28.54 -21.75
CA PHE A 8 -51.29 -27.21 -22.33
C PHE A 8 -50.89 -26.14 -21.32
N GLN A 9 -51.40 -26.23 -20.09
CA GLN A 9 -51.06 -25.30 -19.02
C GLN A 9 -49.59 -25.43 -18.60
N LYS A 10 -49.05 -26.65 -18.59
CA LYS A 10 -47.62 -26.89 -18.35
C LYS A 10 -46.73 -26.32 -19.46
N ILE A 11 -47.12 -26.48 -20.73
CA ILE A 11 -46.40 -25.87 -21.87
C ILE A 11 -46.44 -24.34 -21.77
N GLN A 12 -47.60 -23.76 -21.45
CA GLN A 12 -47.73 -22.32 -21.31
C GLN A 12 -46.84 -21.77 -20.19
N ASN A 13 -46.81 -22.43 -19.04
CA ASN A 13 -45.93 -22.06 -17.93
C ASN A 13 -44.45 -22.17 -18.32
N GLN A 14 -44.05 -23.23 -19.03
CA GLN A 14 -42.68 -23.36 -19.53
C GLN A 14 -42.30 -22.26 -20.53
N ILE A 15 -43.21 -21.85 -21.41
CA ILE A 15 -42.95 -20.73 -22.35
C ILE A 15 -42.74 -19.42 -21.57
N VAL A 16 -43.56 -19.15 -20.55
CA VAL A 16 -43.41 -17.96 -19.70
C VAL A 16 -42.10 -17.99 -18.91
N GLU A 17 -41.72 -19.14 -18.35
CA GLU A 17 -40.44 -19.32 -17.67
C GLU A 17 -39.27 -19.08 -18.63
N ILE A 18 -39.29 -19.67 -19.84
CA ILE A 18 -38.26 -19.46 -20.86
C ILE A 18 -38.16 -17.98 -21.24
N GLN A 19 -39.29 -17.30 -21.46
CA GLN A 19 -39.30 -15.88 -21.79
C GLN A 19 -38.72 -15.02 -20.66
N THR A 20 -39.00 -15.38 -19.41
CA THR A 20 -38.43 -14.75 -18.23
C THR A 20 -36.92 -14.96 -18.15
N THR A 21 -36.46 -16.19 -18.38
CA THR A 21 -35.02 -16.52 -18.43
C THR A 21 -34.31 -15.77 -19.56
N ILE A 22 -34.90 -15.69 -20.75
CA ILE A 22 -34.34 -14.92 -21.88
C ILE A 22 -34.21 -13.44 -21.52
N ASN A 23 -35.23 -12.85 -20.89
CA ASN A 23 -35.17 -11.46 -20.46
C ASN A 23 -34.10 -11.23 -19.39
N GLN A 24 -33.94 -12.18 -18.46
CA GLN A 24 -32.87 -12.14 -17.46
C GLN A 24 -31.49 -12.23 -18.13
N ILE A 25 -31.30 -13.13 -19.10
CA ILE A 25 -30.05 -13.24 -19.87
C ILE A 25 -29.77 -11.95 -20.62
N LYS A 26 -30.77 -11.37 -21.30
CA LYS A 26 -30.62 -10.11 -22.02
C LYS A 26 -30.21 -8.97 -21.09
N THR A 27 -30.87 -8.85 -19.94
CA THR A 27 -30.54 -7.83 -18.92
C THR A 27 -29.13 -8.04 -18.37
N SER A 28 -28.76 -9.29 -18.10
CA SER A 28 -27.41 -9.65 -17.64
C SER A 28 -26.35 -9.29 -18.70
N TRP A 29 -26.62 -9.58 -19.97
CA TRP A 29 -25.75 -9.25 -21.09
C TRP A 29 -25.57 -7.73 -21.25
N GLU A 30 -26.66 -6.97 -21.16
CA GLU A 30 -26.60 -5.50 -21.21
C GLU A 30 -25.78 -4.92 -20.05
N ASN A 31 -25.93 -5.47 -18.84
CA ASN A 31 -25.13 -5.05 -17.68
C ASN A 31 -23.65 -5.42 -17.85
N PHE A 32 -23.36 -6.60 -18.41
CA PHE A 32 -22.01 -7.03 -18.73
C PHE A 32 -21.37 -6.13 -19.78
N GLN A 33 -22.09 -5.75 -20.83
CA GLN A 33 -21.61 -4.83 -21.85
C GLN A 33 -21.29 -3.46 -21.24
N LYS A 34 -22.19 -2.89 -20.41
CA LYS A 34 -21.94 -1.63 -19.71
C LYS A 34 -20.69 -1.68 -18.82
N PHE A 35 -20.47 -2.80 -18.13
CA PHE A 35 -19.25 -3.01 -17.34
C PHE A 35 -18.00 -2.98 -18.21
N TRP A 36 -18.00 -3.69 -19.35
CA TRP A 36 -16.87 -3.70 -20.27
C TRP A 36 -16.63 -2.35 -20.93
N ASP A 37 -17.68 -1.63 -21.30
CA ASP A 37 -17.57 -0.27 -21.84
C ASP A 37 -16.88 0.66 -20.84
N LEU A 38 -17.27 0.61 -19.56
CA LEU A 38 -16.59 1.35 -18.49
C LEU A 38 -15.15 0.90 -18.30
N PHE A 39 -14.90 -0.42 -18.33
CA PHE A 39 -13.56 -0.98 -18.18
C PHE A 39 -12.61 -0.52 -19.28
N PHE A 40 -13.01 -0.62 -20.55
CA PHE A 40 -12.19 -0.18 -21.70
C PHE A 40 -12.05 1.34 -21.79
N THR A 41 -13.00 2.10 -21.21
CA THR A 41 -12.86 3.56 -21.10
C THR A 41 -11.79 3.95 -20.07
N LEU A 42 -11.65 3.16 -18.99
CA LEU A 42 -10.75 3.46 -17.87
C LEU A 42 -9.36 2.83 -18.03
N VAL A 43 -9.27 1.70 -18.72
CA VAL A 43 -8.04 0.94 -18.91
C VAL A 43 -7.53 1.16 -20.35
N PRO A 44 -6.38 1.83 -20.53
CA PRO A 44 -5.79 1.99 -21.85
C PRO A 44 -5.51 0.64 -22.51
N TRP A 45 -5.69 0.55 -23.82
CA TRP A 45 -5.40 -0.65 -24.61
C TRP A 45 -3.95 -1.14 -24.40
N GLU A 46 -3.01 -0.22 -24.22
CA GLU A 46 -1.61 -0.47 -23.90
C GLU A 46 -1.42 -1.34 -22.64
N VAL A 47 -2.21 -1.07 -21.61
CA VAL A 47 -2.20 -1.83 -20.35
C VAL A 47 -2.69 -3.25 -20.59
N LEU A 48 -3.72 -3.39 -21.43
CA LEU A 48 -4.35 -4.67 -21.72
C LEU A 48 -3.42 -5.59 -22.53
N LEU A 49 -2.74 -5.04 -23.54
CA LEU A 49 -1.66 -5.73 -24.26
C LEU A 49 -0.58 -6.21 -23.29
N LEU A 50 -0.06 -5.29 -22.46
CA LEU A 50 1.02 -5.63 -21.53
C LEU A 50 0.58 -6.68 -20.52
N LEU A 51 -0.66 -6.62 -20.04
CA LEU A 51 -1.25 -7.60 -19.14
C LEU A 51 -1.32 -8.99 -19.80
N ILE A 52 -1.85 -9.10 -21.02
CA ILE A 52 -1.98 -10.38 -21.73
C ILE A 52 -0.59 -11.02 -21.92
N PHE A 53 0.37 -10.26 -22.45
CA PHE A 53 1.73 -10.77 -22.63
C PHE A 53 2.39 -11.13 -21.29
N SER A 54 2.12 -10.34 -20.24
CA SER A 54 2.65 -10.61 -18.91
C SER A 54 2.07 -11.88 -18.31
N VAL A 55 0.81 -12.22 -18.58
CA VAL A 55 0.20 -13.48 -18.12
C VAL A 55 0.83 -14.69 -18.82
N ILE A 56 1.13 -14.57 -20.10
CA ILE A 56 1.84 -15.62 -20.86
C ILE A 56 3.24 -15.83 -20.28
N LEU A 57 4.02 -14.76 -20.08
CA LEU A 57 5.35 -14.84 -19.47
C LEU A 57 5.30 -15.33 -18.03
N LEU A 58 4.29 -14.91 -17.26
CA LEU A 58 4.05 -15.42 -15.90
C LEU A 58 3.84 -16.94 -15.92
N SER A 59 3.08 -17.47 -16.87
CA SER A 59 2.87 -18.93 -17.01
C SER A 59 4.20 -19.65 -17.23
N ILE A 60 5.07 -19.10 -18.08
CA ILE A 60 6.42 -19.64 -18.33
C ILE A 60 7.29 -19.55 -17.06
N PHE A 61 7.34 -18.40 -16.38
CA PHE A 61 8.16 -18.24 -15.18
C PHE A 61 7.65 -19.05 -13.99
N ASN A 62 6.33 -19.16 -13.81
CA ASN A 62 5.74 -20.01 -12.78
C ASN A 62 6.01 -21.49 -13.04
N SER A 63 6.24 -21.91 -14.28
CA SER A 63 6.71 -23.27 -14.59
C SER A 63 8.15 -23.53 -14.12
N ILE A 64 8.96 -22.49 -13.90
CA ILE A 64 10.35 -22.58 -13.45
C ILE A 64 10.44 -22.35 -11.93
N SER A 65 9.67 -21.40 -11.39
CA SER A 65 9.63 -21.09 -9.95
C SER A 65 8.20 -20.82 -9.48
N PRO A 66 7.44 -21.85 -9.08
CA PRO A 66 6.02 -21.72 -8.73
C PRO A 66 5.78 -20.97 -7.41
N SER A 67 6.78 -20.88 -6.54
CA SER A 67 6.64 -20.38 -5.17
C SER A 67 6.54 -18.85 -5.07
N THR A 68 6.77 -18.09 -6.16
CA THR A 68 6.76 -16.61 -6.13
C THR A 68 5.94 -15.94 -7.25
N PRO A 69 4.62 -16.20 -7.37
CA PRO A 69 3.81 -15.69 -8.48
C PRO A 69 3.81 -14.15 -8.60
N LYS A 70 3.81 -13.44 -7.47
CA LYS A 70 3.85 -11.98 -7.44
C LYS A 70 5.17 -11.43 -7.99
N ALA A 71 6.29 -12.06 -7.64
CA ALA A 71 7.61 -11.66 -8.11
C ALA A 71 7.75 -11.95 -9.61
N ASN A 72 7.30 -13.13 -10.05
CA ASN A 72 7.32 -13.53 -11.46
C ASN A 72 6.47 -12.59 -12.33
N LEU A 73 5.33 -12.11 -11.82
CA LEU A 73 4.51 -11.13 -12.53
C LEU A 73 5.23 -9.78 -12.64
N THR A 74 5.87 -9.30 -11.57
CA THR A 74 6.69 -8.08 -11.61
C THR A 74 7.82 -8.19 -12.62
N VAL A 75 8.54 -9.32 -12.64
CA VAL A 75 9.63 -9.56 -13.61
C VAL A 75 9.08 -9.58 -15.03
N SER A 76 7.94 -10.22 -15.26
CA SER A 76 7.27 -10.26 -16.57
C SER A 76 6.91 -8.86 -17.07
N VAL A 77 6.27 -8.05 -16.23
CA VAL A 77 5.89 -6.66 -16.53
C VAL A 77 7.12 -5.82 -16.85
N VAL A 78 8.18 -5.90 -16.02
CA VAL A 78 9.41 -5.12 -16.22
C VAL A 78 10.12 -5.53 -17.51
N LEU A 79 10.26 -6.84 -17.76
CA LEU A 79 10.92 -7.37 -18.96
C LEU A 79 10.16 -6.96 -20.22
N LEU A 80 8.83 -7.09 -20.23
CA LEU A 80 7.99 -6.64 -21.35
C LEU A 80 8.06 -5.13 -21.56
N SER A 81 8.12 -4.35 -20.48
CA SER A 81 8.27 -2.88 -20.57
C SER A 81 9.62 -2.51 -21.20
N ALA A 82 10.69 -3.21 -20.84
CA ALA A 82 12.01 -3.02 -21.44
C ALA A 82 12.03 -3.43 -22.92
N LEU A 83 11.43 -4.57 -23.27
CA LEU A 83 11.27 -5.01 -24.66
C LEU A 83 10.44 -4.02 -25.47
N TRP A 84 9.35 -3.51 -24.90
CA TRP A 84 8.53 -2.48 -25.54
C TRP A 84 9.37 -1.25 -25.85
N LEU A 85 10.09 -0.71 -24.87
CA LEU A 85 10.98 0.44 -25.09
C LEU A 85 12.05 0.15 -26.15
N TYR A 86 12.62 -1.05 -26.14
CA TYR A 86 13.61 -1.47 -27.13
C TYR A 86 13.04 -1.48 -28.55
N PHE A 87 11.91 -2.16 -28.77
CA PHE A 87 11.26 -2.20 -30.09
C PHE A 87 10.79 -0.81 -30.52
N TRP A 88 10.27 0.01 -29.60
CA TRP A 88 9.84 1.37 -29.92
C TRP A 88 11.01 2.25 -30.33
N GLY A 89 12.16 2.11 -29.68
CA GLY A 89 13.40 2.80 -30.05
C GLY A 89 13.95 2.39 -31.42
N LEU A 90 13.61 1.20 -31.91
CA LEU A 90 14.04 0.72 -33.24
C LEU A 90 13.13 1.19 -34.38
N PHE A 91 11.83 1.36 -34.13
CA PHE A 91 10.83 1.61 -35.19
C PHE A 91 10.15 2.98 -35.13
N ALA A 92 10.25 3.73 -34.03
CA ALA A 92 9.58 5.00 -33.88
C ALA A 92 10.54 6.19 -33.92
N LYS A 93 10.05 7.31 -34.48
CA LYS A 93 10.79 8.59 -34.56
C LYS A 93 10.92 9.28 -33.20
N GLU A 94 10.00 9.00 -32.27
CA GLU A 94 10.01 9.50 -30.90
C GLU A 94 9.65 8.37 -29.91
N VAL A 95 10.43 8.23 -28.84
CA VAL A 95 10.20 7.23 -27.80
C VAL A 95 9.37 7.83 -26.68
N SER A 96 8.14 7.34 -26.51
CA SER A 96 7.25 7.78 -25.44
C SER A 96 7.46 6.95 -24.17
N TYR A 97 8.50 7.28 -23.41
CA TYR A 97 8.82 6.62 -22.14
C TYR A 97 7.67 6.72 -21.12
N SER A 98 6.98 7.86 -21.09
CA SER A 98 5.85 8.10 -20.18
C SER A 98 4.71 7.10 -20.38
N LYS A 99 4.38 6.74 -21.62
CA LYS A 99 3.32 5.76 -21.91
C LYS A 99 3.65 4.38 -21.36
N VAL A 100 4.88 3.91 -21.57
CA VAL A 100 5.31 2.60 -21.06
C VAL A 100 5.33 2.63 -19.53
N ILE A 101 5.91 3.66 -18.92
CA ILE A 101 5.98 3.79 -17.45
C ILE A 101 4.58 3.81 -16.81
N ILE A 102 3.65 4.60 -17.35
CA ILE A 102 2.28 4.68 -16.84
C ILE A 102 1.58 3.33 -16.99
N ALA A 103 1.74 2.65 -18.12
CA ALA A 103 1.13 1.35 -18.35
C ALA A 103 1.66 0.27 -17.37
N SER A 104 2.98 0.25 -17.13
CA SER A 104 3.59 -0.66 -16.15
C SER A 104 3.10 -0.35 -14.74
N LEU A 105 3.05 0.93 -14.34
CA LEU A 105 2.56 1.37 -13.03
C LEU A 105 1.10 1.00 -12.81
N TYR A 106 0.26 1.06 -13.84
CA TYR A 106 -1.15 0.66 -13.76
C TYR A 106 -1.35 -0.79 -13.27
N ILE A 107 -0.37 -1.66 -13.55
CA ILE A 107 -0.39 -3.07 -13.12
C ILE A 107 0.38 -3.26 -11.81
N LEU A 108 1.56 -2.64 -11.69
CA LEU A 108 2.47 -2.80 -10.54
C LEU A 108 1.94 -2.15 -9.26
N VAL A 109 1.27 -1.00 -9.36
CA VAL A 109 0.80 -0.22 -8.20
C VAL A 109 -0.28 -1.00 -7.44
N PRO A 110 -1.38 -1.47 -8.06
CA PRO A 110 -2.38 -2.27 -7.34
C PRO A 110 -1.79 -3.56 -6.75
N LEU A 111 -0.85 -4.18 -7.47
CA LEU A 111 -0.18 -5.42 -7.06
C LEU A 111 0.63 -5.25 -5.76
N HIS A 112 1.29 -4.10 -5.59
CA HIS A 112 2.13 -3.80 -4.42
C HIS A 112 1.50 -2.80 -3.45
N ALA A 113 0.28 -2.31 -3.70
CA ALA A 113 -0.35 -1.24 -2.93
C ALA A 113 -0.40 -1.53 -1.43
N ILE A 114 -0.73 -2.77 -1.05
CA ILE A 114 -0.81 -3.17 0.37
C ILE A 114 0.58 -3.14 1.01
N GLY A 115 1.59 -3.69 0.35
CA GLY A 115 2.97 -3.71 0.87
C GLY A 115 3.57 -2.31 0.96
N MET A 116 3.36 -1.49 -0.07
CA MET A 116 3.75 -0.08 -0.09
C MET A 116 3.04 0.71 1.00
N GLY A 117 1.74 0.51 1.20
CA GLY A 117 0.95 1.17 2.23
C GLY A 117 1.41 0.83 3.64
N GLN A 118 1.68 -0.45 3.93
CA GLN A 118 2.24 -0.87 5.22
C GLN A 118 3.62 -0.27 5.47
N TRP A 119 4.48 -0.22 4.45
CA TRP A 119 5.80 0.38 4.55
C TRP A 119 5.73 1.89 4.81
N LEU A 120 4.90 2.61 4.04
CA LEU A 120 4.67 4.05 4.24
C LEU A 120 4.09 4.33 5.63
N TYR A 121 3.14 3.52 6.09
CA TYR A 121 2.55 3.65 7.42
C TYR A 121 3.60 3.41 8.52
N GLY A 122 4.46 2.40 8.36
CA GLY A 122 5.54 2.12 9.30
C GLY A 122 6.54 3.28 9.41
N ILE A 123 6.95 3.86 8.29
CA ILE A 123 7.84 5.03 8.26
C ILE A 123 7.15 6.25 8.84
N GLY A 124 5.92 6.55 8.39
CA GLY A 124 5.13 7.68 8.85
C GLY A 124 4.92 7.62 10.36
N LYS A 125 4.59 6.44 10.89
CA LYS A 125 4.51 6.20 12.34
C LYS A 125 5.85 6.49 13.01
N ARG A 126 6.96 5.89 12.58
CA ARG A 126 8.28 6.14 13.21
C ARG A 126 8.63 7.63 13.24
N VAL A 127 8.43 8.33 12.13
CA VAL A 127 8.71 9.78 12.02
C VAL A 127 7.79 10.59 12.94
N TYR A 128 6.48 10.28 12.94
CA TYR A 128 5.49 10.95 13.79
C TYR A 128 5.83 10.82 15.28
N TRP A 129 6.11 9.60 15.74
CA TRP A 129 6.45 9.34 17.14
C TRP A 129 7.80 9.96 17.52
N LYS A 130 8.80 9.96 16.63
CA LYS A 130 10.08 10.66 16.86
C LYS A 130 9.88 12.17 17.07
N LYS A 131 9.05 12.81 16.23
CA LYS A 131 8.73 14.25 16.39
C LYS A 131 8.05 14.53 17.73
N ARG A 132 7.11 13.67 18.15
CA ARG A 132 6.37 13.83 19.41
C ARG A 132 7.25 13.65 20.66
N ARG A 133 8.32 12.85 20.59
CA ARG A 133 9.31 12.70 21.67
C ARG A 133 10.17 13.96 21.88
N ILE A 134 10.52 14.66 20.80
CA ILE A 134 11.37 15.86 20.84
C ILE A 134 10.56 17.11 21.23
N ALA A 135 9.25 17.12 20.98
CA ALA A 135 8.36 18.22 21.36
C ALA A 135 7.10 17.70 22.08
N PRO A 136 7.24 17.16 23.30
CA PRO A 136 6.09 16.74 24.09
C PRO A 136 5.23 17.97 24.43
N LYS A 137 3.89 17.83 24.35
CA LYS A 137 2.96 18.93 24.68
C LYS A 137 2.62 19.02 26.17
N GLN A 138 2.86 17.95 26.92
CA GLN A 138 2.47 17.79 28.32
C GLN A 138 3.61 17.19 29.12
N TRP A 139 3.70 17.60 30.39
CA TRP A 139 4.69 17.12 31.35
C TRP A 139 4.56 15.62 31.61
N ASP A 140 3.34 15.12 31.82
CA ASP A 140 3.10 13.69 32.08
C ASP A 140 3.60 12.82 30.92
N ALA A 141 3.35 13.24 29.68
CA ALA A 141 3.81 12.54 28.50
C ALA A 141 5.36 12.56 28.37
N ALA A 142 6.00 13.68 28.72
CA ALA A 142 7.45 13.79 28.69
C ALA A 142 8.11 12.92 29.78
N LEU A 143 7.61 12.99 31.02
CA LEU A 143 8.12 12.22 32.15
C LEU A 143 7.91 10.72 31.96
N HIS A 144 6.73 10.32 31.47
CA HIS A 144 6.45 8.92 31.14
C HIS A 144 7.41 8.40 30.06
N GLN A 145 7.69 9.21 29.04
CA GLN A 145 8.60 8.82 27.97
C GLN A 145 10.06 8.70 28.44
N VAL A 146 10.53 9.62 29.30
CA VAL A 146 11.85 9.54 29.92
C VAL A 146 11.96 8.31 30.82
N SER A 147 10.92 8.01 31.60
CA SER A 147 10.87 6.83 32.47
C SER A 147 10.94 5.52 31.66
N LEU A 148 10.19 5.42 30.56
CA LEU A 148 10.22 4.27 29.66
C LEU A 148 11.60 4.09 29.02
N ASP A 149 12.17 5.15 28.46
CA ASP A 149 13.47 5.07 27.78
C ASP A 149 14.60 4.77 28.77
N TYR A 150 14.52 5.28 30.01
CA TYR A 150 15.44 4.91 31.08
C TYR A 150 15.33 3.43 31.46
N HIS A 151 14.11 2.91 31.60
CA HIS A 151 13.89 1.51 31.93
C HIS A 151 14.35 0.58 30.80
N GLU A 152 14.12 0.95 29.54
CA GLU A 152 14.58 0.20 28.36
C GLU A 152 16.12 0.18 28.26
N LEU A 153 16.77 1.32 28.51
CA LEU A 153 18.23 1.43 28.58
C LEU A 153 18.79 0.54 29.70
N MET A 154 18.25 0.65 30.92
CA MET A 154 18.74 -0.13 32.06
C MET A 154 18.48 -1.63 31.87
N GLY A 155 17.32 -2.01 31.34
CA GLY A 155 17.01 -3.40 31.02
C GLY A 155 17.99 -3.99 30.01
N LYS A 156 18.36 -3.23 28.96
CA LYS A 156 19.37 -3.67 28.00
C LYS A 156 20.78 -3.65 28.59
N ALA A 157 21.16 -2.63 29.35
CA ALA A 157 22.46 -2.55 29.99
C ALA A 157 22.70 -3.72 30.98
N HIS A 158 21.68 -4.08 31.77
CA HIS A 158 21.68 -5.28 32.60
C HIS A 158 21.60 -6.59 31.79
N GLY A 159 21.25 -6.56 30.51
CA GLY A 159 21.37 -7.74 29.65
C GLY A 159 22.80 -8.06 29.24
N PHE A 160 23.72 -7.08 29.30
CA PHE A 160 25.00 -7.12 28.59
C PHE A 160 26.25 -7.27 29.48
N HIS A 161 26.11 -7.86 30.67
CA HIS A 161 27.16 -7.96 31.70
C HIS A 161 28.53 -8.48 31.23
N ASN A 162 28.62 -9.26 30.14
CA ASN A 162 29.86 -9.91 29.72
C ASN A 162 30.45 -9.44 28.38
N VAL A 163 29.75 -8.64 27.56
CA VAL A 163 30.24 -8.25 26.22
C VAL A 163 29.78 -6.83 25.84
N ILE A 164 30.33 -5.84 26.53
CA ILE A 164 30.02 -4.41 26.30
C ILE A 164 30.39 -3.98 24.87
N GLN A 165 31.43 -4.57 24.28
CA GLN A 165 31.95 -4.20 22.96
C GLN A 165 31.05 -4.62 21.79
N GLU A 166 30.47 -5.83 21.81
CA GLU A 166 29.55 -6.31 20.76
C GLU A 166 28.19 -5.60 20.82
N ASN A 167 27.80 -5.12 22.00
CA ASN A 167 26.50 -4.49 22.22
C ASN A 167 26.56 -2.96 22.25
N ARG A 168 27.73 -2.37 21.95
CA ARG A 168 27.98 -0.93 22.02
C ARG A 168 27.01 -0.13 21.15
N GLU A 169 26.74 -0.58 19.92
CA GLU A 169 25.80 0.11 19.03
C GLU A 169 24.35 0.09 19.54
N SER A 170 23.94 -1.01 20.18
CA SER A 170 22.61 -1.14 20.76
C SER A 170 22.44 -0.21 21.97
N ILE A 171 23.44 -0.18 22.86
CA ILE A 171 23.45 0.70 24.02
C ILE A 171 23.50 2.17 23.59
N GLN A 172 24.33 2.51 22.62
CA GLN A 172 24.42 3.87 22.07
C GLN A 172 23.06 4.34 21.53
N LYS A 173 22.33 3.48 20.79
CA LYS A 173 20.99 3.81 20.30
C LYS A 173 20.00 4.10 21.43
N GLU A 174 20.08 3.38 22.55
CA GLU A 174 19.21 3.66 23.70
C GLU A 174 19.61 4.94 24.44
N ILE A 175 20.91 5.23 24.56
CA ILE A 175 21.39 6.50 25.11
C ILE A 175 20.88 7.67 24.25
N GLU A 176 21.03 7.59 22.93
CA GLU A 176 20.53 8.62 21.99
C GLU A 176 19.01 8.80 22.09
N ARG A 177 18.25 7.72 22.34
CA ARG A 177 16.79 7.80 22.57
C ARG A 177 16.46 8.52 23.87
N LEU A 178 17.16 8.18 24.96
CA LEU A 178 16.99 8.83 26.25
C LEU A 178 17.35 10.33 26.18
N GLU A 179 18.43 10.68 25.48
CA GLU A 179 18.83 12.07 25.23
C GLU A 179 17.75 12.85 24.49
N GLN A 180 17.14 12.26 23.45
CA GLN A 180 16.02 12.91 22.71
C GLN A 180 14.81 13.18 23.61
N SER A 181 14.48 12.24 24.50
CA SER A 181 13.37 12.41 25.45
C SER A 181 13.67 13.46 26.52
N LEU A 182 14.91 13.52 27.02
CA LEU A 182 15.38 14.57 27.91
C LEU A 182 15.40 15.94 27.23
N GLN A 183 15.78 16.00 25.96
CA GLN A 183 15.74 17.23 25.16
C GLN A 183 14.30 17.73 25.00
N GLY A 184 13.33 16.84 24.77
CA GLY A 184 11.92 17.21 24.71
C GLY A 184 11.39 17.77 26.03
N MET A 185 11.76 17.15 27.16
CA MET A 185 11.43 17.67 28.49
C MET A 185 12.09 19.02 28.77
N LYS A 186 13.35 19.21 28.34
CA LYS A 186 14.05 20.51 28.42
C LYS A 186 13.35 21.58 27.57
N GLY A 187 12.80 21.20 26.41
CA GLY A 187 11.98 22.08 25.57
C GLY A 187 10.76 22.65 26.32
N LEU A 188 10.05 21.82 27.08
CA LEU A 188 8.92 22.26 27.91
C LEU A 188 9.34 23.27 29.00
N LEU A 189 10.52 23.10 29.61
CA LEU A 189 11.05 24.05 30.60
C LEU A 189 11.36 25.42 29.97
N LEU A 190 11.94 25.42 28.77
CA LEU A 190 12.29 26.63 28.05
C LEU A 190 11.06 27.37 27.52
N GLN A 191 10.02 26.65 27.10
CA GLN A 191 8.75 27.22 26.64
C GLN A 191 8.01 27.96 27.76
N ARG A 192 8.09 27.49 29.01
CA ARG A 192 7.54 28.22 30.17
C ARG A 192 8.26 29.54 30.43
N LYS A 193 9.58 29.58 30.19
CA LYS A 193 10.40 30.77 30.38
C LYS A 193 10.03 31.88 29.40
N SER A 194 9.73 31.55 28.13
CA SER A 194 9.32 32.56 27.14
C SER A 194 7.95 33.17 27.45
N VAL A 195 6.95 32.34 27.80
CA VAL A 195 5.59 32.82 28.16
C VAL A 195 5.61 33.68 29.43
N ALA A 196 6.49 33.37 30.39
CA ALA A 196 6.63 34.16 31.62
C ALA A 196 7.35 35.51 31.41
N THR A 197 8.11 35.66 30.32
CA THR A 197 8.82 36.91 30.00
C THR A 197 7.91 37.84 29.19
N GLU A 198 7.13 37.30 28.26
CA GLU A 198 6.16 38.06 27.44
C GLU A 198 5.01 38.68 28.26
N ASN A 199 4.58 38.01 29.34
CA ASN A 199 3.58 38.55 30.28
C ASN A 199 4.11 39.64 31.23
N LYS A 200 5.43 39.83 31.33
CA LYS A 200 6.02 40.93 32.10
C LYS A 200 6.13 42.22 31.30
N ASP A 201 6.33 42.11 29.98
CA ASP A 201 6.49 43.28 29.11
C ASP A 201 5.15 43.90 28.65
N THR A 202 4.02 43.25 28.95
CA THR A 202 2.66 43.72 28.63
C THR A 202 1.92 44.36 29.81
N ASN A 203 2.52 44.39 31.00
CA ASN A 203 1.96 44.98 32.23
C ASN A 203 2.90 46.03 32.87
N GLY A 204 3.72 46.71 32.05
CA GLY A 204 4.60 47.81 32.47
C GLY A 204 4.11 49.17 32.00
#